data_AF-A0A8T0Y0M7-F1
#
_entry.id   AF-A0A8T0Y0M7-F1
#
_cell.length_a   1.000
_cell.length_b   1.000
_cell.length_c   1.000
_cell.angle_alpha   90.00
_cell.angle_beta   90.00
_cell.angle_gamma   90.00
#
_symmetry.space_group_name_H-M   'P 1'
#
loop_
_entity.id
_entity.type
_entity.pdbx_description
1 polymer ?
#
loop_
_entity_poly.entity_id
_entity_poly.type
_entity_poly.pdbx_seq_one_letter_code
_entity_poly.pdbx_strand_id
1 'polypeptide(L)'
;MLSNYSMTCVQETKFGDSTHLSNFKLHLDSSFKRKIFVEDPNLQLHRPTRGRSNGVLTVLRSDFPGFDTAVELPSLAVSGRYLVVKVMVESAPIYIHNVYAPVDRQDKQHFFSSLDTEGFEDQ
;
A
#
# COMPACT_ATOMS: atom_id res chain seq x y z
N MET A 1 17.93 20.56 3.97
CA MET A 1 17.15 19.74 4.91
C MET A 1 16.95 18.38 4.28
N LEU A 2 17.46 17.32 4.90
CA LEU A 2 17.06 15.95 4.56
C LEU A 2 15.76 15.65 5.33
N SER A 3 14.83 14.90 4.73
CA SER A 3 13.60 14.51 5.39
C SER A 3 13.91 13.65 6.62
N ASN A 4 13.39 14.03 7.80
CA ASN A 4 13.56 13.27 9.04
C ASN A 4 12.73 11.97 9.04
N TYR A 5 11.69 11.90 8.21
CA TYR A 5 10.75 10.78 8.17
C TYR A 5 10.54 10.32 6.72
N SER A 6 10.34 9.03 6.51
CA SER A 6 10.13 8.50 5.16
C SER A 6 9.01 7.48 5.08
N MET A 7 8.12 7.71 4.12
CA MET A 7 7.08 6.80 3.68
C MET A 7 7.06 6.82 2.15
N THR A 8 6.80 5.67 1.52
CA THR A 8 6.69 5.58 0.06
C THR A 8 5.47 4.77 -0.32
N CYS A 9 4.60 5.36 -1.15
CA CYS A 9 3.49 4.70 -1.79
C CYS A 9 3.84 4.44 -3.26
N VAL A 10 3.85 3.18 -3.65
CA VAL A 10 4.12 2.72 -5.02
C VAL A 10 2.82 2.20 -5.62
N GLN A 11 2.56 2.59 -6.86
CA GLN A 11 1.46 2.07 -7.67
C GLN A 11 2.02 1.29 -8.85
N GLU A 12 1.19 0.39 -9.39
CA GLU A 12 1.53 -0.42 -10.55
C GLU A 12 2.76 -1.32 -10.31
N THR A 13 2.80 -1.95 -9.13
CA THR A 13 3.94 -2.76 -8.67
C THR A 13 4.26 -3.93 -9.59
N LYS A 14 3.25 -4.51 -10.25
CA LYS A 14 3.41 -5.58 -11.26
C LYS A 14 4.31 -6.72 -10.78
N PHE A 15 4.23 -7.10 -9.49
CA PHE A 15 5.03 -8.20 -8.96
C PHE A 15 4.79 -9.46 -9.79
N GLY A 16 5.82 -10.29 -9.94
CA GLY A 16 5.75 -11.46 -10.82
C GLY A 16 4.96 -12.60 -10.19
N ASP A 17 5.22 -12.78 -8.90
CA ASP A 17 4.71 -13.79 -8.00
C ASP A 17 5.17 -13.42 -6.57
N SER A 18 4.90 -14.28 -5.60
CA SER A 18 5.37 -14.13 -4.22
C SER A 18 6.90 -14.16 -4.06
N THR A 19 7.63 -14.80 -4.98
CA THR A 19 9.11 -14.84 -4.96
C THR A 19 9.69 -13.48 -5.33
N HIS A 20 9.12 -12.80 -6.33
CA HIS A 20 9.52 -11.44 -6.70
C HIS A 20 9.35 -10.47 -5.51
N LEU A 21 8.22 -10.52 -4.80
CA LEU A 21 8.03 -9.71 -3.59
C LEU A 21 9.03 -10.06 -2.49
N SER A 22 9.34 -11.35 -2.30
CA SER A 22 10.29 -11.79 -1.27
C SER A 22 11.70 -11.26 -1.54
N ASN A 23 12.15 -11.29 -2.80
CA ASN A 23 13.43 -10.71 -3.21
C ASN A 23 13.45 -9.19 -3.03
N PHE A 24 12.35 -8.50 -3.38
CA PHE A 24 12.20 -7.07 -3.14
C PHE A 24 12.33 -6.73 -1.64
N LYS A 25 11.66 -7.49 -0.77
CA LYS A 25 11.76 -7.32 0.69
C LYS A 25 13.20 -7.51 1.16
N LEU A 26 13.89 -8.57 0.72
CA LEU A 26 15.27 -8.86 1.08
C LEU A 26 16.23 -7.70 0.73
N HIS A 27 16.10 -7.10 -0.44
CA HIS A 27 16.94 -5.95 -0.83
C HIS A 27 16.71 -4.70 0.03
N LEU A 28 15.49 -4.53 0.54
CA LEU A 28 15.20 -3.44 1.47
C LEU A 28 15.67 -3.74 2.91
N ASP A 29 15.73 -5.02 3.31
CA ASP A 29 16.23 -5.43 4.65
C ASP A 29 17.66 -4.96 4.90
N SER A 30 18.50 -4.98 3.87
CA SER A 30 19.89 -4.52 3.97
C SER A 30 20.03 -3.00 4.04
N SER A 31 18.95 -2.23 3.83
CA SER A 31 19.00 -0.77 3.71
C SER A 31 18.49 -0.05 4.96
N PHE A 32 17.35 -0.46 5.51
CA PHE A 32 16.74 0.16 6.69
C PHE A 32 15.67 -0.74 7.32
N LYS A 33 15.33 -0.49 8.59
CA LYS A 33 14.17 -1.12 9.25
C LYS A 33 12.88 -0.53 8.67
N ARG A 34 11.93 -1.37 8.27
CA ARG A 34 10.65 -0.96 7.67
C ARG A 34 9.49 -1.91 7.97
N LYS A 35 8.27 -1.45 7.65
CA LYS A 35 7.07 -2.25 7.44
C LYS A 35 6.67 -2.09 5.97
N ILE A 36 6.16 -3.16 5.37
CA ILE A 36 5.74 -3.19 3.97
C ILE A 36 4.33 -3.77 3.91
N PHE A 37 3.40 -3.00 3.38
CA PHE A 37 2.01 -3.39 3.15
C PHE A 37 1.80 -3.50 1.64
N VAL A 38 1.15 -4.58 1.20
CA VAL A 38 1.03 -4.90 -0.24
C VAL A 38 -0.34 -5.46 -0.53
N GLU A 39 -1.02 -4.85 -1.49
CA GLU A 39 -2.10 -5.49 -2.21
C GLU A 39 -1.60 -5.63 -3.65
N ASP A 40 -1.27 -6.86 -4.04
CA ASP A 40 -1.01 -7.19 -5.44
C ASP A 40 -1.58 -8.58 -5.77
N PRO A 41 -2.58 -8.68 -6.68
CA PRO A 41 -3.21 -9.95 -7.01
C PRO A 41 -2.24 -10.92 -7.71
N ASN A 42 -1.14 -10.41 -8.28
CA ASN A 42 -0.13 -11.24 -8.93
C ASN A 42 0.63 -12.13 -7.92
N LEU A 43 0.57 -11.84 -6.62
CA LEU A 43 1.23 -12.65 -5.58
C LEU A 43 0.63 -14.05 -5.42
N GLN A 44 -0.60 -14.26 -5.92
CA GLN A 44 -1.26 -15.56 -5.95
C GLN A 44 -0.83 -16.41 -7.16
N LEU A 45 -0.03 -15.86 -8.08
CA LEU A 45 0.48 -16.59 -9.22
C LEU A 45 1.61 -17.53 -8.81
N HIS A 46 1.58 -18.76 -9.32
CA HIS A 46 2.69 -19.71 -9.15
C HIS A 46 3.92 -19.36 -10.00
N ARG A 47 3.73 -18.57 -11.06
CA ARG A 47 4.82 -18.12 -11.94
C ARG A 47 4.47 -16.79 -12.63
N PRO A 48 5.48 -16.00 -13.03
CA PRO A 48 5.29 -14.76 -13.76
C PRO A 48 4.50 -14.96 -15.07
N THR A 49 3.46 -14.17 -15.28
CA THR A 49 2.72 -14.10 -16.55
C THR A 49 3.14 -12.87 -17.38
N ARG A 50 2.86 -12.89 -18.70
CA ARG A 50 3.01 -11.69 -19.57
C ARG A 50 1.78 -10.79 -19.40
N GLY A 51 1.98 -9.47 -19.52
CA GLY A 51 0.88 -8.49 -19.46
C GLY A 51 0.37 -8.18 -18.05
N ARG A 52 1.20 -8.41 -17.01
CA ARG A 52 0.85 -8.05 -15.63
C ARG A 52 0.56 -6.56 -15.50
N SER A 53 -0.43 -6.26 -14.68
CA SER A 53 -0.87 -4.91 -14.32
C SER A 53 -1.26 -4.89 -12.85
N ASN A 54 -1.61 -3.69 -12.37
CA ASN A 54 -2.08 -3.44 -11.01
C ASN A 54 -1.00 -3.64 -9.94
N GLY A 55 -1.46 -3.58 -8.69
CA GLY A 55 -0.68 -3.74 -7.48
C GLY A 55 -0.29 -2.39 -6.88
N VAL A 56 -0.41 -2.32 -5.56
CA VAL A 56 -0.07 -1.16 -4.73
C VAL A 56 0.76 -1.63 -3.53
N LEU A 57 1.74 -0.81 -3.15
CA LEU A 57 2.65 -1.12 -2.05
C LEU A 57 2.96 0.14 -1.26
N THR A 58 2.89 0.04 0.06
CA THR A 58 3.28 1.11 0.98
C THR A 58 4.45 0.65 1.83
N VAL A 59 5.58 1.36 1.75
CA VAL A 59 6.76 1.18 2.62
C VAL A 59 6.76 2.26 3.69
N LEU A 60 6.81 1.84 4.95
CA LEU A 60 6.96 2.73 6.09
C LEU A 60 8.33 2.49 6.71
N ARG A 61 9.18 3.52 6.80
CA ARG A 61 10.48 3.42 7.47
C ARG A 61 10.30 3.53 8.98
N SER A 62 11.20 2.91 9.75
CA SER A 62 11.09 2.84 11.22
C SER A 62 11.13 4.17 11.96
N ASP A 63 11.57 5.24 11.30
CA ASP A 63 11.57 6.58 11.87
C ASP A 63 10.25 7.32 11.65
N PHE A 64 9.35 6.81 10.80
CA PHE A 64 8.07 7.46 10.56
C PHE A 64 7.21 7.50 11.84
N PRO A 65 6.60 8.65 12.19
CA PRO A 65 5.71 8.75 13.35
C PRO A 65 4.55 7.73 13.27
N GLY A 66 4.36 6.93 14.31
CA GLY A 66 3.36 5.86 14.30
C GLY A 66 3.80 4.58 13.61
N PHE A 67 5.10 4.41 13.32
CA PHE A 67 5.64 3.17 12.74
C PHE A 67 5.20 1.91 13.50
N ASP A 68 5.32 1.90 14.83
CA ASP A 68 5.02 0.72 15.63
C ASP A 68 3.52 0.37 15.62
N THR A 69 2.66 1.38 15.53
CA THR A 69 1.19 1.21 15.48
C THR A 69 0.64 0.97 14.07
N ALA A 70 1.50 1.07 13.04
CA ALA A 70 1.09 0.88 11.65
C ALA A 70 0.48 -0.50 11.39
N VAL A 71 -0.74 -0.50 10.85
CA VAL A 71 -1.54 -1.68 10.49
C VAL A 71 -2.33 -1.43 9.21
N GLU A 72 -2.52 -2.46 8.39
CA GLU A 72 -3.38 -2.41 7.21
C GLU A 72 -4.86 -2.56 7.60
N LEU A 73 -5.75 -1.88 6.88
CA LEU A 73 -7.20 -2.03 7.00
C LEU A 73 -7.75 -2.83 5.80
N PRO A 74 -7.72 -4.18 5.83
CA PRO A 74 -8.04 -5.01 4.67
C PRO A 74 -9.51 -4.90 4.23
N SER A 75 -10.43 -4.55 5.12
CA SER A 75 -11.84 -4.33 4.80
C SER A 75 -12.06 -3.14 3.85
N LEU A 76 -11.10 -2.23 3.76
CA LEU A 76 -11.15 -1.03 2.91
C LEU A 76 -10.35 -1.22 1.63
N ALA A 77 -9.61 -2.32 1.48
CA ALA A 77 -8.78 -2.56 0.31
C ALA A 77 -9.62 -2.89 -0.95
N VAL A 78 -9.14 -2.44 -2.11
CA VAL A 78 -9.67 -2.86 -3.42
C VAL A 78 -8.55 -3.57 -4.15
N SER A 79 -8.82 -4.81 -4.58
CA SER A 79 -7.77 -5.66 -5.11
C SER A 79 -7.03 -5.03 -6.29
N GLY A 80 -5.69 -5.02 -6.19
CA GLY A 80 -4.71 -4.45 -7.08
C GLY A 80 -4.71 -2.93 -7.17
N ARG A 81 -5.57 -2.21 -6.44
CA ARG A 81 -5.84 -0.79 -6.71
C ARG A 81 -5.85 0.11 -5.49
N TYR A 82 -6.12 -0.42 -4.30
CA TYR A 82 -6.26 0.41 -3.12
C TYR A 82 -5.89 -0.37 -1.87
N LEU A 83 -5.06 0.24 -1.04
CA LEU A 83 -4.83 -0.20 0.33
C LEU A 83 -4.80 1.00 1.26
N VAL A 84 -5.18 0.79 2.51
CA VAL A 84 -5.14 1.80 3.58
C VAL A 84 -4.29 1.29 4.74
N VAL A 85 -3.36 2.12 5.18
CA VAL A 85 -2.58 1.87 6.41
C VAL A 85 -3.00 2.87 7.47
N LYS A 86 -3.47 2.38 8.61
CA LYS A 86 -3.72 3.18 9.82
C LYS A 86 -2.45 3.24 10.66
N VAL A 87 -2.09 4.44 11.11
CA VAL A 87 -1.03 4.67 12.11
C VAL A 87 -1.57 5.57 13.22
N MET A 88 -0.93 5.57 14.38
CA MET A 88 -1.22 6.53 15.47
C MET A 88 -0.06 7.52 15.59
N VAL A 89 -0.35 8.82 15.46
CA VAL A 89 0.61 9.91 15.62
C VAL A 89 0.09 10.85 16.70
N GLU A 90 0.84 11.03 17.78
CA GLU A 90 0.44 11.91 18.91
C GLU A 90 -0.98 11.60 19.45
N SER A 91 -1.36 10.32 19.48
CA SER A 91 -2.69 9.81 19.87
C SER A 91 -3.83 10.09 18.88
N ALA A 92 -3.56 10.70 17.72
CA ALA A 92 -4.51 10.83 16.63
C ALA A 92 -4.32 9.70 15.60
N PRO A 93 -5.40 9.08 15.11
CA PRO A 93 -5.30 8.15 13.99
C PRO A 93 -5.02 8.91 12.70
N ILE A 94 -4.05 8.42 11.91
CA ILE A 94 -3.77 8.89 10.55
C ILE A 94 -3.96 7.72 9.59
N TYR A 95 -4.70 7.96 8.52
CA TYR A 95 -4.98 6.99 7.48
C TYR A 95 -4.19 7.33 6.22
N ILE A 96 -3.30 6.42 5.81
CA ILE A 96 -2.48 6.55 4.61
C ILE A 96 -3.19 5.79 3.49
N HIS A 97 -3.68 6.54 2.51
CA HIS A 97 -4.35 6.00 1.33
C HIS A 97 -3.35 5.82 0.19
N ASN A 98 -3.19 4.59 -0.31
CA ASN A 98 -2.41 4.33 -1.52
C ASN A 98 -3.34 3.85 -2.63
N VAL A 99 -3.55 4.71 -3.63
CA VAL A 99 -4.59 4.55 -4.65
C VAL A 99 -3.97 4.48 -6.05
N TYR A 100 -4.28 3.40 -6.77
CA TYR A 100 -4.03 3.22 -8.20
C TYR A 100 -5.37 3.20 -8.96
N ALA A 101 -5.92 4.40 -9.15
CA ALA A 101 -7.21 4.59 -9.79
C ALA A 101 -7.17 4.22 -11.29
N PRO A 102 -8.29 3.76 -11.87
CA PRO A 102 -8.43 3.60 -13.32
C PRO A 102 -8.12 4.88 -14.10
N VAL A 103 -7.68 4.73 -15.34
CA VAL A 103 -7.39 5.87 -16.24
C VAL A 103 -8.66 6.39 -16.91
N ASP A 104 -9.54 5.47 -17.34
CA ASP A 104 -10.82 5.82 -17.94
C ASP A 104 -11.67 6.67 -16.97
N ARG A 105 -12.36 7.68 -17.51
CA ARG A 105 -13.08 8.67 -16.71
C ARG A 105 -14.29 8.06 -16.00
N GLN A 106 -15.06 7.21 -16.68
CA GLN A 106 -16.26 6.61 -16.10
C GLN A 106 -15.85 5.59 -15.04
N ASP A 107 -14.86 4.75 -15.35
CA ASP A 107 -14.32 3.78 -14.40
C ASP A 107 -13.71 4.46 -13.17
N LYS A 108 -13.00 5.58 -13.37
CA LYS A 108 -12.43 6.37 -12.26
C LYS A 108 -13.51 6.93 -11.36
N GLN A 109 -14.58 7.50 -11.93
CA GLN A 109 -15.70 8.02 -11.15
C GLN A 109 -16.35 6.89 -10.33
N HIS A 110 -16.68 5.78 -10.98
CA HIS A 110 -17.27 4.62 -10.31
C HIS A 110 -16.35 4.09 -9.20
N PHE A 111 -15.05 3.99 -9.47
CA PHE A 111 -14.06 3.54 -8.49
C PHE A 111 -14.07 4.42 -7.24
N PHE A 112 -13.95 5.75 -7.38
CA PHE A 112 -13.96 6.65 -6.22
C PHE A 112 -15.30 6.67 -5.48
N SER A 113 -16.42 6.56 -6.19
CA SER A 113 -17.75 6.46 -5.56
C SER A 113 -17.96 5.15 -4.79
N SER A 114 -17.16 4.12 -5.07
CA SER A 114 -17.23 2.82 -4.38
C SER A 114 -16.33 2.72 -3.15
N LEU A 115 -15.41 3.67 -2.95
CA LEU A 115 -14.55 3.65 -1.78
C LEU A 115 -15.35 4.05 -0.54
N ASP A 116 -15.23 3.27 0.53
CA ASP A 116 -15.77 3.64 1.83
C ASP A 116 -15.03 4.90 2.33
N THR A 117 -15.79 5.96 2.62
CA THR A 117 -15.29 7.23 3.17
C THR A 117 -15.82 7.51 4.57
N GLU A 118 -16.76 6.72 5.08
CA GLU A 118 -17.42 6.95 6.37
C GLU A 118 -16.69 6.24 7.52
N GLY A 119 -15.95 5.16 7.23
CA GLY A 119 -15.20 4.39 8.24
C GLY A 119 -13.96 5.05 8.85
N PHE A 120 -13.70 6.33 8.59
CA PHE A 120 -12.48 7.05 9.02
C PHE A 120 -12.69 8.11 10.10
N GLU A 121 -13.95 8.47 10.40
CA GLU A 121 -14.26 9.39 11.50
C GLU A 121 -14.21 8.63 12.83
N ASP A 122 -13.66 9.29 13.86
CA ASP A 122 -13.42 8.69 15.18
C ASP A 122 -14.70 8.10 15.80
N GLN A 123 -14.63 6.83 16.22
CA GLN A 123 -15.49 6.30 17.29
C GLN A 123 -14.94 6.71 18.65
#